data_AF-A0A7V8CVL8-F1
#
_entry.id   AF-A0A7V8CVL8-F1
#
_cell.length_a   1.000
_cell.length_b   1.000
_cell.length_c   1.000
_cell.angle_alpha   90.00
_cell.angle_beta   90.00
_cell.angle_gamma   90.00
#
_symmetry.space_group_name_H-M   'P 1'
#
loop_
_entity.id
_entity.type
_entity.pdbx_description
1 polymer ?
#
loop_
_entity_poly.entity_id
_entity_poly.type
_entity_poly.pdbx_seq_one_letter_code
_entity_poly.pdbx_strand_id
1 'polypeptide(L)'
;MAHNQRLFDDTPPHIEEMLIQHWRELTPAQKLAQVSSMNATINQLLMAGLRQQYPGESEAQLRMRSYERRYGRALLDHLGVPAELNTDV
;
A
#
# COMPACT_ATOMS: atom_id res chain seq x y z
N MET A 1 13.54 -28.94 -16.80
CA MET A 1 13.82 -28.55 -15.41
C MET A 1 13.17 -27.19 -15.18
N ALA A 2 11.96 -27.13 -14.62
CA ALA A 2 11.32 -25.84 -14.31
C ALA A 2 12.01 -25.27 -13.06
N HIS A 3 12.55 -24.06 -13.15
CA HIS A 3 13.07 -23.36 -11.98
C HIS A 3 11.92 -23.06 -11.02
N ASN A 4 11.91 -23.73 -9.88
CA ASN A 4 11.01 -23.47 -8.76
C ASN A 4 11.50 -22.22 -8.02
N GLN A 5 11.28 -21.04 -8.63
CA GLN A 5 11.62 -19.78 -7.98
C GLN A 5 10.54 -19.46 -6.95
N ARG A 6 10.94 -19.46 -5.68
CA ARG A 6 10.11 -19.09 -4.54
C ARG A 6 9.68 -17.63 -4.67
N LEU A 7 8.39 -17.36 -4.54
CA LEU A 7 7.86 -16.00 -4.55
C LEU A 7 8.07 -15.29 -3.20
N PHE A 8 8.07 -16.06 -2.10
CA PHE A 8 8.15 -15.53 -0.74
C PHE A 8 9.08 -16.38 0.13
N ASP A 9 10.13 -15.76 0.68
CA ASP A 9 11.15 -16.44 1.48
C ASP A 9 10.64 -16.86 2.86
N ASP A 10 9.66 -16.13 3.41
CA ASP A 10 9.07 -16.32 4.74
C ASP A 10 7.81 -17.21 4.75
N THR A 11 7.34 -17.65 3.58
CA THR A 11 6.09 -18.41 3.44
C THR A 11 6.38 -19.87 3.09
N PRO A 12 6.02 -20.87 3.91
CA PRO A 12 6.29 -22.28 3.61
C PRO A 12 5.76 -22.71 2.22
N PRO A 13 6.45 -23.60 1.48
CA PRO A 13 6.09 -23.94 0.09
C PRO A 13 4.64 -24.38 -0.12
N HIS A 14 4.09 -25.17 0.80
CA HIS A 14 2.70 -25.62 0.70
C HIS A 14 1.67 -24.49 0.88
N ILE A 15 2.01 -23.44 1.64
CA ILE A 15 1.16 -22.26 1.80
C ILE A 15 1.22 -21.38 0.55
N GLU A 16 2.42 -21.22 -0.02
CA GLU A 16 2.60 -20.50 -1.29
C GLU A 16 1.82 -21.18 -2.43
N GLU A 17 1.88 -22.51 -2.53
CA GLU A 17 1.13 -23.26 -3.53
C GLU A 17 -0.39 -23.11 -3.35
N MET A 18 -0.87 -23.20 -2.10
CA MET A 18 -2.28 -22.96 -1.78
C MET A 18 -2.73 -21.54 -2.17
N LEU A 19 -1.88 -20.53 -1.89
CA LEU A 19 -2.14 -19.14 -2.28
C LEU A 19 -2.23 -19.01 -3.81
N ILE A 20 -1.23 -19.54 -4.54
CA ILE A 20 -1.18 -19.48 -6.01
C ILE A 20 -2.43 -20.14 -6.61
N GLN A 21 -2.79 -21.33 -6.11
CA GLN A 21 -3.94 -22.06 -6.62
C GLN A 21 -5.25 -21.30 -6.35
N HIS A 22 -5.43 -20.77 -5.14
CA HIS A 22 -6.57 -19.91 -4.81
C HIS A 22 -6.67 -18.71 -5.76
N TRP A 23 -5.56 -17.99 -5.99
CA TRP A 23 -5.54 -16.85 -6.90
C TRP A 23 -5.83 -17.20 -8.35
N ARG A 24 -5.50 -18.42 -8.81
CA ARG A 24 -5.83 -18.87 -10.17
C ARG A 24 -7.32 -19.12 -10.38
N GLU A 25 -8.02 -19.52 -9.32
CA GLU A 25 -9.45 -19.84 -9.36
C GLU A 25 -10.34 -18.57 -9.32
N LEU A 26 -9.81 -17.45 -8.84
CA LEU A 26 -10.55 -16.18 -8.79
C LEU A 26 -10.78 -15.58 -10.19
N THR A 27 -12.00 -15.08 -10.39
CA THR A 27 -12.31 -14.19 -11.51
C THR A 27 -11.54 -12.86 -11.40
N PRO A 28 -11.33 -12.14 -12.51
CA PRO A 28 -10.69 -10.81 -12.47
C PRO A 28 -11.37 -9.83 -11.50
N ALA A 29 -12.70 -9.83 -11.42
CA ALA A 29 -13.45 -8.96 -10.50
C ALA A 29 -13.18 -9.30 -9.03
N GLN A 30 -13.12 -10.59 -8.68
CA GLN A 30 -12.79 -11.02 -7.31
C GLN A 30 -11.35 -10.68 -6.94
N LYS A 31 -10.41 -10.80 -7.87
CA LYS A 31 -9.01 -10.36 -7.68
C LYS A 31 -8.95 -8.87 -7.32
N LEU A 32 -9.63 -8.05 -8.11
CA LEU A 32 -9.71 -6.61 -7.88
C LEU A 32 -10.36 -6.28 -6.53
N ALA A 33 -11.42 -6.98 -6.15
CA ALA A 33 -12.05 -6.80 -4.84
C ALA A 33 -11.09 -7.12 -3.69
N GLN A 34 -10.34 -8.23 -3.77
CA GLN A 34 -9.36 -8.59 -2.74
C GLN A 34 -8.22 -7.56 -2.65
N VAL A 35 -7.63 -7.17 -3.79
CA VAL A 35 -6.58 -6.13 -3.82
C VAL A 35 -7.10 -4.80 -3.25
N SER A 36 -8.35 -4.44 -3.55
CA SER A 36 -8.95 -3.19 -3.05
C SER A 36 -9.14 -3.23 -1.52
N SER A 37 -9.60 -4.36 -0.98
CA SER A 37 -9.72 -4.56 0.47
C SER A 37 -8.36 -4.49 1.17
N MET A 38 -7.33 -5.13 0.59
CA MET A 38 -5.96 -5.06 1.10
C MET A 38 -5.42 -3.63 1.09
N ASN A 39 -5.62 -2.90 0.00
CA ASN A 39 -5.22 -1.49 -0.09
C ASN A 39 -5.91 -0.61 0.96
N ALA A 40 -7.20 -0.83 1.23
CA ALA A 40 -7.91 -0.11 2.29
C ALA A 40 -7.29 -0.36 3.67
N THR A 41 -6.92 -1.62 3.96
CA THR A 41 -6.27 -2.01 5.22
C THR A 41 -4.89 -1.38 5.36
N ILE A 42 -4.06 -1.45 4.31
CA ILE A 42 -2.73 -0.82 4.28
C ILE A 42 -2.86 0.70 4.49
N ASN A 43 -3.86 1.34 3.89
CA ASN A 43 -4.08 2.77 4.05
C ASN A 43 -4.43 3.13 5.50
N GLN A 44 -5.25 2.33 6.18
CA GLN A 44 -5.57 2.52 7.59
C GLN A 44 -4.33 2.39 8.48
N LEU A 45 -3.52 1.34 8.25
CA LEU A 45 -2.28 1.12 8.98
C LEU A 45 -1.27 2.25 8.77
N LEU A 46 -1.09 2.70 7.53
CA LEU A 46 -0.20 3.81 7.22
C LEU A 46 -0.65 5.09 7.95
N MET A 47 -1.94 5.43 7.89
CA MET A 47 -2.45 6.63 8.57
C MET A 47 -2.31 6.53 10.09
N ALA A 48 -2.54 5.35 10.69
CA ALA A 48 -2.31 5.13 12.11
C ALA A 48 -0.83 5.35 12.49
N GLY A 49 0.09 4.81 11.70
CA GLY A 49 1.53 5.03 11.90
C GLY A 49 1.94 6.49 11.73
N LEU A 50 1.36 7.22 10.77
CA LEU A 50 1.63 8.64 10.57
C LEU A 50 1.11 9.49 11.74
N ARG A 51 -0.08 9.23 12.26
CA ARG A 51 -0.60 9.90 13.48
C ARG A 51 0.31 9.70 14.68
N GLN A 52 0.86 8.50 14.84
CA GLN A 52 1.80 8.20 15.92
C GLN A 52 3.15 8.93 15.73
N GLN A 53 3.65 9.00 14.49
CA GLN A 53 4.93 9.64 14.16
C GLN A 53 4.85 11.19 14.21
N TYR A 54 3.68 11.76 13.88
CA TYR A 54 3.46 13.20 13.75
C TYR A 54 2.20 13.65 14.52
N PRO A 55 2.20 13.59 15.86
CA PRO A 55 1.00 13.84 16.66
C PRO A 55 0.46 15.28 16.60
N GLY A 56 1.27 16.23 16.12
CA GLY A 56 0.89 17.65 15.99
C GLY A 56 0.40 18.05 14.59
N GLU A 57 0.39 17.13 13.63
CA GLU A 57 -0.02 17.44 12.26
C GLU A 57 -1.52 17.27 12.04
N SER A 58 -2.08 18.13 11.18
CA SER A 58 -3.45 18.03 10.73
C SER A 58 -3.65 16.78 9.87
N GLU A 59 -4.89 16.28 9.78
CA GLU A 59 -5.23 15.16 8.89
C GLU A 59 -4.88 15.45 7.42
N ALA A 60 -4.88 16.72 6.99
CA ALA A 60 -4.49 17.10 5.63
C ALA A 60 -2.98 16.93 5.41
N GLN A 61 -2.17 17.35 6.38
CA GLN A 61 -0.71 17.15 6.35
C GLN A 61 -0.36 15.65 6.38
N LEU A 62 -1.03 14.87 7.23
CA LEU A 62 -0.85 13.42 7.28
C LEU A 62 -1.22 12.74 5.97
N ARG A 63 -2.31 13.14 5.31
CA ARG A 63 -2.67 12.63 3.97
C ARG A 63 -1.59 12.94 2.95
N MET A 64 -1.02 14.13 2.97
CA MET A 64 0.06 14.52 2.05
C MET A 64 1.31 13.66 2.26
N ARG A 65 1.74 13.49 3.52
CA ARG A 65 2.84 12.55 3.86
C ARG A 65 2.56 11.13 3.39
N SER A 66 1.30 10.70 3.47
CA SER A 66 0.90 9.38 2.99
C SER A 66 1.07 9.23 1.48
N TYR A 67 0.85 10.29 0.69
CA TYR A 67 1.10 10.26 -0.76
C TYR A 67 2.58 10.26 -1.07
N GLU A 68 3.36 11.07 -0.35
CA GLU A 68 4.80 11.12 -0.53
C GLU A 68 5.46 9.76 -0.23
N ARG A 69 5.03 9.09 0.85
CA ARG A 69 5.53 7.76 1.20
C ARG A 69 5.13 6.68 0.19
N ARG A 70 4.00 6.80 -0.50
CA ARG A 70 3.53 5.80 -1.49
C ARG A 70 4.15 6.01 -2.87
N TYR A 71 4.25 7.25 -3.31
CA TYR A 71 4.59 7.59 -4.69
C TYR A 71 5.97 8.19 -4.86
N GLY A 72 6.62 8.55 -3.74
CA GLY A 72 7.87 9.30 -3.73
C GLY A 72 7.67 10.78 -4.05
N ARG A 73 8.62 11.59 -3.60
CA ARG A 73 8.61 13.04 -3.82
C ARG A 73 8.64 13.41 -5.31
N ALA A 74 9.41 12.68 -6.11
CA ALA A 74 9.57 12.96 -7.55
C ALA A 74 8.25 12.92 -8.33
N LEU A 75 7.35 11.97 -8.04
CA LEU A 75 6.05 11.93 -8.71
C LEU A 75 5.16 13.10 -8.28
N LEU A 76 5.19 13.45 -7.00
CA LEU A 76 4.40 14.56 -6.48
C LEU A 76 4.85 15.89 -7.06
N ASP A 77 6.16 16.09 -7.22
CA ASP A 77 6.71 17.27 -7.89
C ASP A 77 6.26 17.34 -9.35
N HIS A 78 6.27 16.20 -10.07
CA HIS A 78 5.78 16.14 -11.45
C HIS A 78 4.27 16.48 -11.56
N LEU A 79 3.49 16.10 -10.55
CA LEU A 79 2.07 16.43 -10.44
C LEU A 79 1.81 17.86 -9.89
N GLY A 80 2.87 18.63 -9.61
CA GLY A 80 2.76 19.99 -9.08
C GLY A 80 2.22 20.07 -7.66
N VAL A 81 2.33 18.98 -6.88
CA VAL A 81 1.84 18.95 -5.49
C VAL A 81 2.87 19.63 -4.58
N PRO A 82 2.51 20.72 -3.86
CA PRO A 82 3.46 21.48 -3.06
C PRO A 82 4.07 20.65 -1.92
N ALA A 83 5.30 20.98 -1.51
CA ALA A 83 6.00 20.28 -0.42
C ALA A 83 5.32 20.45 0.94
N GLU A 84 4.72 21.62 1.14
CA GLU A 84 4.00 21.97 2.35
C GLU A 84 2.58 22.37 1.93
N LEU A 85 1.58 21.60 2.36
CA LEU A 85 0.21 22.07 2.35
C LEU A 85 0.06 22.98 3.57
N ASN A 86 0.00 24.28 3.34
CA ASN A 86 -0.35 25.24 4.37
C ASN A 86 -1.84 25.07 4.68
N THR A 87 -2.16 24.23 5.67
CA THR A 87 -3.54 24.01 6.13
C THR A 87 -3.75 24.70 7.47
N ASP A 88 -3.59 26.02 7.47
CA ASP A 88 -4.19 26.90 8.46
C ASP A 88 -5.67 27.12 8.07
N VAL A 89 -6.49 26.06 8.17
CA VAL A 89 -7.96 26.15 8.24
C VAL A 89 -8.48 25.04 9.14
#